data_AF-A0A1I1ZDF8-F1
#
_entry.id   AF-A0A1I1ZDF8-F1
#
_cell.length_a   1.000
_cell.length_b   1.000
_cell.length_c   1.000
_cell.angle_alpha   90.00
_cell.angle_beta   90.00
_cell.angle_gamma   90.00
#
_symmetry.space_group_name_H-M   'P 1'
#
loop_
_entity.id
_entity.type
_entity.pdbx_description
1 polymer ?
#
loop_
_entity_poly.entity_id
_entity_poly.type
_entity_poly.pdbx_seq_one_letter_code
_entity_poly.pdbx_strand_id
1 'polypeptide(L)'
;MLWSFYSPDAAALAEELAQIRGLADGPNGTHLAGGVHATAEPVQTLDAGWDMAAIGEGDPTGITGLAYRDATGNLIRTGKAKQRDLHDFPGFALTWDRFNALEVARGCIYACRFKRQLLPIRDSAARFGAPSHTAATDQLRSSENYSMPGLEVSSQVRG
;
A
#
# COMPACT_ATOMS: atom_id res chain seq x y z
N MET A 1 5.37 6.06 13.27
CA MET A 1 5.94 6.11 11.91
C MET A 1 5.40 4.95 11.10
N LEU A 2 5.09 5.20 9.83
CA LEU A 2 4.59 4.19 8.90
C LEU A 2 5.70 3.84 7.90
N TRP A 3 5.95 2.56 7.69
CA TRP A 3 6.98 2.05 6.80
C TRP A 3 6.33 1.22 5.71
N SER A 4 6.81 1.30 4.48
CA SER A 4 6.36 0.44 3.37
C SER A 4 7.55 0.05 2.53
N PHE A 5 7.80 -1.26 2.38
CA PHE A 5 9.02 -1.74 1.74
C PHE A 5 8.90 -3.11 1.08
N TYR A 6 9.85 -3.38 0.18
CA TYR A 6 10.03 -4.67 -0.48
C TYR A 6 11.04 -5.53 0.28
N SER A 7 10.99 -6.85 0.10
CA SER A 7 11.88 -7.78 0.81
C SER A 7 13.38 -7.49 0.66
N PRO A 8 13.89 -7.03 -0.51
CA PRO A 8 15.30 -6.68 -0.63
C PRO A 8 15.74 -5.54 0.28
N ASP A 9 14.83 -4.61 0.60
CA ASP A 9 15.14 -3.42 1.39
C ASP A 9 15.04 -3.67 2.91
N ALA A 10 14.50 -4.82 3.32
CA ALA A 10 14.14 -5.11 4.70
C ALA A 10 15.31 -4.98 5.69
N ALA A 11 16.50 -5.46 5.31
CA ALA A 11 17.68 -5.41 6.17
C ALA A 11 18.16 -3.96 6.38
N ALA A 12 18.28 -3.18 5.31
CA ALA A 12 18.71 -1.79 5.37
C ALA A 12 17.74 -0.93 6.20
N LEU A 13 16.44 -1.15 6.03
CA LEU A 13 15.42 -0.43 6.79
C LEU A 13 15.36 -0.84 8.28
N ALA A 14 15.75 -2.08 8.61
CA ALA A 14 15.88 -2.49 10.00
C ALA A 14 17.06 -1.76 10.69
N GLU A 15 18.17 -1.56 9.97
CA GLU A 15 19.28 -0.75 10.46
C GLU A 15 18.87 0.72 10.64
N GLU A 16 18.16 1.29 9.67
CA GLU A 16 17.62 2.65 9.77
C GLU A 16 16.65 2.78 10.95
N LEU A 17 15.76 1.81 11.16
CA LEU A 17 14.88 1.78 12.32
C LEU A 17 15.67 1.82 13.64
N ALA A 18 16.72 1.01 13.76
CA ALA A 18 17.57 0.99 14.95
C ALA A 18 18.26 2.35 15.19
N GLN A 19 18.71 3.01 14.12
CA GLN A 19 19.28 4.36 14.21
C GLN A 19 18.25 5.38 14.66
N ILE A 20 17.05 5.38 14.07
CA ILE A 20 15.98 6.31 14.42
C ILE A 20 15.57 6.12 15.88
N ARG A 21 15.42 4.87 16.34
CA ARG A 21 15.16 4.56 17.74
C ARG A 21 16.27 5.08 18.67
N GLY A 22 17.54 4.86 18.32
CA GLY A 22 18.67 5.39 19.08
C GLY A 22 18.73 6.93 19.16
N LEU A 23 18.17 7.65 18.18
CA LEU A 23 18.17 9.11 18.11
C LEU A 23 16.89 9.75 18.66
N ALA A 24 15.77 9.05 18.60
CA ALA A 24 14.44 9.65 18.75
C ALA A 24 13.42 8.75 19.50
N ASP A 25 13.84 7.74 20.26
CA ASP A 25 12.96 6.96 21.17
C ASP A 25 12.46 7.82 22.34
N GLY A 26 11.59 8.77 22.03
CA GLY A 26 10.58 9.23 22.98
C GLY A 26 9.51 8.13 23.12
N PRO A 27 8.91 7.96 24.31
CA PRO A 27 8.02 6.83 24.65
C PRO A 27 6.70 6.71 23.85
N ASN A 28 6.51 7.48 22.77
CA ASN A 28 5.22 7.66 22.09
C ASN A 28 5.23 7.29 20.60
N GLY A 29 6.34 6.80 20.04
CA GLY A 29 6.45 6.49 18.61
C GLY A 29 6.20 5.03 18.28
N THR A 30 5.01 4.68 17.76
CA THR A 30 4.74 3.33 17.21
C THR A 30 5.24 3.22 15.77
N HIS A 31 6.07 2.21 15.48
CA HIS A 31 6.57 1.86 14.16
C HIS A 31 5.74 0.72 13.57
N LEU A 32 4.91 1.05 12.57
CA LEU A 32 4.10 0.08 11.84
C LEU A 32 4.71 -0.17 10.45
N ALA A 33 5.07 -1.41 10.17
CA ALA A 33 5.56 -1.84 8.88
C ALA A 33 4.43 -2.35 7.98
N GLY A 34 4.48 -2.01 6.69
CA GLY A 34 3.60 -2.49 5.65
C GLY A 34 4.40 -2.83 4.39
N GLY A 35 3.69 -3.10 3.30
CA GLY A 35 4.29 -3.53 2.04
C GLY A 35 4.44 -5.05 1.95
N VAL A 36 5.11 -5.50 0.89
CA VAL A 36 5.10 -6.92 0.51
C VAL A 36 5.89 -7.79 1.50
N HIS A 37 6.96 -7.26 2.11
CA HIS A 37 7.74 -8.01 3.09
C HIS A 37 6.97 -8.21 4.39
N ALA A 38 6.43 -7.13 4.97
CA ALA A 38 5.62 -7.20 6.18
C ALA A 38 4.40 -8.11 6.02
N THR A 39 3.80 -8.13 4.82
CA THR A 39 2.71 -9.06 4.48
C THR A 39 3.19 -10.51 4.40
N ALA A 40 4.35 -10.78 3.80
CA ALA A 40 4.84 -12.13 3.53
C ALA A 40 5.54 -12.79 4.73
N GLU A 41 6.25 -12.00 5.54
CA GLU A 41 7.07 -12.46 6.67
C GLU A 41 6.85 -11.55 7.90
N PRO A 42 5.61 -11.50 8.45
CA PRO A 42 5.28 -10.59 9.55
C PRO A 42 6.06 -10.88 10.82
N VAL A 43 6.42 -12.14 11.09
CA VAL A 43 7.20 -12.51 12.28
C VAL A 43 8.62 -11.97 12.17
N GLN A 44 9.28 -12.17 11.02
CA GLN A 44 10.61 -11.63 10.76
C GLN A 44 10.62 -10.10 10.87
N THR A 45 9.56 -9.43 10.41
CA THR A 45 9.40 -7.98 10.54
C THR A 45 9.34 -7.56 12.02
N LEU A 46 8.55 -8.25 12.85
CA LEU A 46 8.49 -7.95 14.29
C LEU A 46 9.83 -8.23 14.99
N ASP A 47 10.48 -9.34 14.64
CA ASP A 47 11.78 -9.72 15.22
C ASP A 47 12.90 -8.75 14.82
N ALA A 48 12.75 -8.02 13.72
CA ALA A 48 13.66 -6.96 13.28
C ALA A 48 13.43 -5.60 13.99
N GLY A 49 12.42 -5.48 14.86
CA GLY A 49 12.26 -4.34 15.78
C GLY A 49 11.07 -3.41 15.49
N TRP A 50 10.26 -3.70 14.48
CA TRP A 50 8.99 -3.00 14.26
C TRP A 50 7.96 -3.45 15.30
N ASP A 51 7.11 -2.53 15.76
CA ASP A 51 6.11 -2.82 16.79
C ASP A 51 4.93 -3.62 16.23
N MET A 52 4.60 -3.36 14.97
CA MET A 52 3.46 -3.96 14.28
C MET A 52 3.78 -4.18 12.79
N ALA A 53 3.14 -5.19 12.21
CA ALA A 53 3.15 -5.47 10.78
C ALA A 53 1.72 -5.46 10.22
N ALA A 54 1.46 -4.64 9.21
CA ALA A 54 0.25 -4.64 8.40
C ALA A 54 0.34 -5.73 7.32
N ILE A 55 -0.64 -6.62 7.32
CA ILE A 55 -0.74 -7.77 6.42
C ILE A 55 -1.84 -7.49 5.38
N GLY A 56 -1.46 -7.41 4.11
CA GLY A 56 -2.36 -7.07 3.02
C GLY A 56 -2.75 -5.59 3.03
N GLU A 57 -4.03 -5.29 2.89
CA GLU A 57 -4.60 -3.93 2.91
C GLU A 57 -4.88 -3.43 4.34
N GLY A 58 -4.09 -3.87 5.32
CA GLY A 58 -4.32 -3.60 6.74
C GLY A 58 -4.35 -2.10 7.05
N ASP A 59 -5.44 -1.64 7.67
CA ASP A 59 -5.60 -0.26 8.11
C ASP A 59 -5.48 -0.21 9.65
N PRO A 60 -4.55 0.57 10.21
CA PRO A 60 -4.40 0.69 11.66
C PRO A 60 -5.66 1.24 12.37
N THR A 61 -6.54 1.94 11.65
CA THR A 61 -7.77 2.52 12.23
C THR A 61 -8.90 1.50 12.43
N GLY A 62 -8.80 0.30 11.84
CA GLY A 62 -9.84 -0.74 11.85
C GLY A 62 -9.41 -2.09 12.43
N ILE A 63 -8.21 -2.19 13.02
CA ILE A 63 -7.65 -3.33 13.78
C ILE A 63 -7.87 -4.71 13.12
N THR A 64 -7.87 -4.81 11.79
CA THR A 64 -7.88 -6.10 11.08
C THR A 64 -6.75 -6.11 10.06
N GLY A 65 -6.10 -7.26 9.87
CA GLY A 65 -4.91 -7.36 9.04
C GLY A 65 -3.64 -6.84 9.72
N LEU A 66 -3.49 -7.02 11.02
CA LEU A 66 -2.27 -6.71 11.76
C LEU A 66 -1.68 -7.96 12.40
N ALA A 67 -0.36 -7.96 12.53
CA ALA A 67 0.39 -8.84 13.42
C ALA A 67 1.26 -8.01 14.37
N TYR A 68 1.27 -8.37 15.65
CA TYR A 68 2.07 -7.70 16.68
C TYR A 68 2.32 -8.63 17.86
N ARG A 69 3.18 -8.24 18.79
CA ARG A 69 3.39 -8.95 20.06
C ARG A 69 2.65 -8.24 21.19
N ASP A 70 1.90 -8.98 22.00
CA ASP A 70 1.28 -8.41 23.21
C ASP A 70 2.32 -8.14 24.31
N ALA A 71 1.88 -7.60 25.45
CA ALA A 71 2.76 -7.30 26.58
C ALA A 71 3.47 -8.54 27.17
N THR A 72 2.96 -9.74 26.89
CA THR A 72 3.57 -11.02 27.31
C THR A 72 4.48 -11.62 26.24
N GLY A 73 4.62 -10.97 25.08
CA GLY A 73 5.43 -11.40 23.94
C GLY A 73 4.73 -12.34 22.97
N ASN A 74 3.45 -12.68 23.21
CA ASN A 74 2.70 -13.58 22.34
C ASN A 74 2.36 -12.91 21.02
N LEU A 75 2.49 -13.68 19.92
CA LEU A 75 2.11 -13.21 18.59
C LEU A 75 0.58 -13.15 18.46
N ILE A 76 0.05 -11.94 18.29
CA ILE A 76 -1.35 -11.69 17.99
C ILE A 76 -1.52 -11.42 16.50
N ARG A 77 -2.55 -12.01 15.89
CA ARG A 77 -3.00 -11.71 14.53
C ARG A 77 -4.46 -11.32 14.54
N THR A 78 -4.79 -10.18 13.96
CA THR A 78 -6.14 -9.60 14.05
C THR A 78 -7.08 -10.04 12.92
N GLY A 79 -6.80 -11.18 12.29
CA GLY A 79 -7.57 -11.69 11.16
C GLY A 79 -7.28 -10.94 9.85
N LYS A 80 -8.12 -11.18 8.84
CA LYS A 80 -7.93 -10.67 7.48
C LYS A 80 -8.27 -9.18 7.40
N ALA A 81 -7.41 -8.40 6.74
CA ALA A 81 -7.71 -7.00 6.44
C ALA A 81 -9.02 -6.87 5.65
N LYS A 82 -9.82 -5.86 5.98
CA LYS A 82 -10.94 -5.45 5.14
C LYS A 82 -10.39 -4.97 3.80
N GLN A 83 -10.83 -5.62 2.74
CA GLN A 83 -10.48 -5.24 1.38
C GLN A 83 -11.31 -4.01 0.98
N ARG A 84 -10.63 -2.98 0.47
CA ARG A 84 -11.25 -1.72 0.05
C ARG A 84 -11.50 -1.74 -1.47
N ASP A 85 -12.39 -0.88 -1.94
CA ASP A 85 -12.57 -0.70 -3.38
C ASP A 85 -11.29 -0.07 -3.96
N LEU A 86 -10.85 -0.56 -5.12
CA LEU A 86 -9.66 -0.05 -5.80
C LEU A 86 -9.91 1.39 -6.31
N HIS A 87 -11.15 1.76 -6.60
CA HIS A 87 -11.50 3.11 -7.05
C HIS A 87 -11.32 4.19 -5.99
N ASP A 88 -11.30 3.81 -4.72
CA ASP A 88 -11.06 4.76 -3.62
C ASP A 88 -9.60 5.26 -3.61
N PHE A 89 -8.72 4.66 -4.42
CA PHE A 89 -7.28 4.96 -4.48
C PHE A 89 -6.86 5.33 -5.91
N PRO A 90 -6.92 6.61 -6.30
CA PRO A 90 -6.50 7.03 -7.63
C PRO A 90 -5.01 6.74 -7.85
N GLY A 91 -4.68 6.14 -9.01
CA GLY A 91 -3.31 5.77 -9.37
C GLY A 91 -2.37 6.93 -9.72
N PHE A 92 -2.81 8.17 -9.53
CA PHE A 92 -2.06 9.38 -9.83
C PHE A 92 -2.22 10.38 -8.68
N ALA A 93 -1.12 11.05 -8.33
CA ALA A 93 -1.15 12.13 -7.36
C ALA A 93 -1.47 13.43 -8.10
N LEU A 94 -2.76 13.78 -8.21
CA LEU A 94 -3.23 14.97 -8.93
C LEU A 94 -2.47 16.24 -8.55
N THR A 95 -2.25 16.44 -7.24
CA THR A 95 -1.56 17.62 -6.70
C THR A 95 -0.10 17.74 -7.18
N TRP A 96 0.54 16.62 -7.55
CA TRP A 96 1.96 16.58 -7.87
C TRP A 96 2.25 16.28 -9.33
N ASP A 97 1.22 16.13 -10.16
CA ASP A 97 1.33 15.77 -11.59
C ASP A 97 2.27 14.58 -11.82
N ARG A 98 2.21 13.58 -10.91
CA ARG A 98 3.01 12.36 -10.99
C ARG A 98 2.13 11.16 -11.25
N PHE A 99 2.45 10.47 -12.34
CA PHE A 99 1.90 9.17 -12.69
C PHE A 99 2.68 8.10 -11.94
N ASN A 100 2.00 7.39 -11.04
CA ASN A 100 2.58 6.25 -10.35
C ASN A 100 2.25 4.96 -11.12
N ALA A 101 2.83 3.84 -10.70
CA ALA A 101 2.39 2.54 -11.19
C ALA A 101 0.88 2.39 -10.97
N LEU A 102 0.13 2.22 -12.06
CA LEU A 102 -1.31 2.05 -11.99
C LEU A 102 -1.65 0.62 -11.61
N GLU A 103 -2.23 0.46 -10.43
CA GLU A 103 -2.79 -0.81 -10.00
C GLU A 103 -4.15 -1.01 -10.68
N VAL A 104 -4.19 -1.87 -11.70
CA VAL A 104 -5.42 -2.21 -12.42
C VAL A 104 -6.17 -3.39 -11.81
N ALA A 105 -5.49 -4.18 -10.97
CA ALA A 105 -6.08 -5.30 -10.26
C ALA A 105 -5.35 -5.59 -8.94
N ARG A 106 -6.10 -6.07 -7.93
CA ARG A 106 -5.59 -6.53 -6.63
C ARG A 106 -5.84 -8.02 -6.43
N GLY A 107 -4.85 -8.71 -5.89
CA GLY A 107 -4.92 -10.15 -5.63
C GLY A 107 -4.61 -11.00 -6.87
N CYS A 108 -4.61 -12.32 -6.68
CA CYS A 108 -4.24 -13.28 -7.70
C CYS A 108 -5.09 -14.53 -7.54
N ILE A 109 -5.78 -14.98 -8.59
CA ILE A 109 -6.61 -16.19 -8.56
C ILE A 109 -5.80 -17.49 -8.51
N TYR A 110 -4.50 -17.41 -8.80
CA TYR A 110 -3.63 -18.58 -8.87
C TYR A 110 -2.98 -18.90 -7.52
N ALA A 111 -3.05 -20.18 -7.14
CA ALA A 111 -2.40 -20.77 -5.98
C ALA A 111 -0.99 -21.29 -6.32
N CYS A 112 -0.17 -20.48 -6.97
CA CYS A 112 1.15 -20.91 -7.44
C CYS A 112 2.05 -21.31 -6.26
N ARG A 113 2.63 -22.52 -6.31
CA ARG A 113 3.54 -23.07 -5.29
C ARG A 113 4.72 -22.15 -4.94
N PHE A 114 5.16 -21.33 -5.89
CA PHE A 114 6.30 -20.42 -5.70
C PHE A 114 5.95 -19.11 -4.97
N LYS A 115 4.68 -18.64 -5.02
CA LYS A 115 4.31 -17.40 -4.33
C LYS A 115 3.97 -17.70 -2.87
N ARG A 116 4.69 -17.04 -1.95
CA ARG A 116 4.25 -16.85 -0.55
C ARG A 116 3.22 -15.72 -0.51
N GLN A 117 1.98 -15.97 -0.91
CA GLN A 117 0.88 -15.07 -0.59
C GLN A 117 0.09 -15.69 0.56
N LEU A 118 0.19 -15.07 1.74
CA LEU A 118 -0.35 -15.55 3.02
C LEU A 118 -1.90 -15.49 3.13
N LEU A 119 -2.61 -15.23 2.04
CA LEU A 119 -4.06 -15.29 2.02
C LEU A 119 -4.50 -16.70 1.57
N PRO A 120 -5.33 -17.41 2.34
CA PRO A 120 -5.83 -18.72 1.93
C PRO A 120 -6.55 -18.63 0.58
N ILE A 121 -6.31 -19.63 -0.29
CA ILE A 121 -6.82 -19.74 -1.67
C ILE A 121 -8.34 -19.52 -1.77
N ARG A 122 -9.09 -19.82 -0.71
CA ARG A 122 -10.55 -19.63 -0.67
C ARG A 122 -11.00 -18.18 -0.78
N ASP A 123 -10.09 -17.23 -0.59
CA ASP A 123 -10.36 -15.80 -0.48
C ASP A 123 -9.55 -14.92 -1.46
N SER A 124 -8.77 -15.56 -2.35
CA SER A 124 -7.91 -14.91 -3.35
C SER A 124 -8.66 -14.65 -4.65
N ALA A 125 -9.71 -13.83 -4.59
CA ALA A 125 -10.34 -13.29 -5.80
C ALA A 125 -9.46 -12.14 -6.33
N ALA A 126 -9.03 -12.21 -7.59
CA ALA A 126 -8.50 -11.04 -8.27
C ALA A 126 -9.66 -10.05 -8.46
N ARG A 127 -9.46 -8.80 -8.03
CA ARG A 127 -10.40 -7.70 -8.24
C ARG A 127 -9.80 -6.74 -9.23
N PHE A 128 -10.54 -6.42 -10.27
CA PHE A 128 -10.13 -5.44 -11.27
C PHE A 128 -10.74 -4.10 -10.92
N GLY A 129 -10.03 -3.02 -11.21
CA GLY A 129 -10.67 -1.71 -11.28
C GLY A 129 -11.73 -1.76 -12.38
N ALA A 130 -12.91 -1.20 -12.12
CA ALA A 130 -13.91 -1.00 -13.15
C ALA A 130 -13.31 -0.19 -14.30
N PRO A 131 -13.71 -0.47 -15.56
CA PRO A 131 -13.31 0.31 -16.71
C PRO A 131 -14.03 1.68 -16.67
N SER A 132 -13.60 2.58 -15.80
CA SER A 132 -14.16 3.93 -15.71
C SER A 132 -13.31 4.91 -16.51
N HIS A 133 -13.46 4.89 -17.83
CA HIS A 133 -13.08 6.02 -18.67
C HIS A 133 -13.90 7.30 -18.34
N THR A 134 -14.94 7.22 -17.51
CA THR A 134 -15.86 8.32 -17.22
C THR A 134 -15.52 9.13 -15.96
N ALA A 135 -14.96 8.51 -14.91
CA ALA A 135 -14.70 9.21 -13.64
C ALA A 135 -13.41 10.04 -13.67
N ALA A 136 -12.37 9.55 -14.36
CA ALA A 136 -11.15 10.32 -14.58
C ALA A 136 -11.43 11.55 -15.46
N THR A 137 -12.30 11.43 -16.47
CA THR A 137 -12.72 12.58 -17.29
C THR A 137 -13.54 13.60 -16.50
N ASP A 138 -14.31 13.20 -15.49
CA ASP A 138 -15.10 14.16 -14.69
C ASP A 138 -14.23 14.96 -13.71
N GLN A 139 -13.22 14.32 -13.11
CA GLN A 139 -12.23 15.02 -12.28
C GLN A 139 -11.31 15.91 -13.12
N LEU A 140 -10.90 15.47 -14.30
CA LEU A 140 -10.15 16.29 -15.26
C LEU A 140 -11.01 17.44 -15.84
N ARG A 141 -12.31 17.22 -16.08
CA ARG A 141 -13.25 18.29 -16.50
C ARG A 141 -13.44 19.35 -15.44
N SER A 142 -13.42 18.97 -14.16
CA SER A 142 -13.52 19.93 -13.06
C SER A 142 -12.25 20.80 -12.91
N SER A 143 -11.11 20.33 -13.44
CA SER A 143 -9.85 21.09 -13.50
C SER A 143 -9.62 21.82 -14.83
N GLU A 144 -10.49 21.66 -15.84
CA GLU A 144 -10.42 22.40 -17.12
C GLU A 144 -10.67 23.93 -16.98
N ASN A 145 -10.93 24.43 -15.77
CA ASN A 145 -10.87 25.88 -15.48
C ASN A 145 -9.44 26.40 -15.20
N TYR A 146 -8.41 25.56 -15.26
CA TYR A 146 -7.03 26.02 -15.22
C TYR A 146 -6.53 26.37 -16.63
N SER A 147 -6.68 27.64 -16.99
CA SER A 147 -6.16 28.19 -18.25
C SER A 147 -4.62 28.15 -18.25
N MET A 148 -4.05 27.26 -19.04
CA MET A 148 -2.61 27.21 -19.31
C MET A 148 -2.27 28.24 -20.41
N PRO A 149 -1.49 29.29 -20.15
CA PRO A 149 -1.02 30.18 -21.20
C PRO A 149 0.10 29.48 -21.99
N GLY A 150 -0.13 29.22 -23.29
CA GLY A 150 0.97 29.04 -24.24
C GLY A 150 1.11 27.69 -24.95
N LEU A 151 0.10 26.82 -24.98
CA LEU A 151 0.12 25.64 -25.86
C LEU A 151 -0.99 25.73 -26.92
N GLU A 152 -0.70 26.35 -28.07
CA GLU A 152 -1.53 26.21 -29.26
C GLU A 152 -1.35 24.81 -29.84
N VAL A 153 -2.29 23.91 -29.56
CA VAL A 153 -2.39 22.64 -30.28
C VAL A 153 -3.13 22.89 -31.59
N SER A 154 -2.37 23.00 -32.68
CA SER A 154 -2.89 23.06 -34.04
C SER A 154 -3.72 21.81 -34.35
N SER A 155 -5.02 21.99 -34.52
CA SER A 155 -5.94 20.96 -34.98
C SER A 155 -5.85 20.84 -36.51
N GLN A 156 -5.12 19.84 -36.99
CA GLN A 156 -5.32 19.33 -38.34
C GLN A 156 -5.71 17.85 -38.28
N VAL A 157 -7.03 17.64 -38.22
CA VAL A 157 -7.67 16.41 -38.69
C VAL A 157 -8.32 16.73 -40.04
N ARG A 158 -7.75 16.21 -41.13
CA ARG A 158 -8.37 15.97 -42.45
C ARG A 158 -7.60 14.79 -43.06
N GLY A 159 -8.20 13.73 -43.59
CA GLY A 159 -9.59 13.30 -43.72
C GLY A 159 -9.60 11.81 -44.05
#